data_AF-A0A3C1FTB1-F1
#
_entry.id   AF-A0A3C1FTB1-F1
#
_cell.length_a   1.000
_cell.length_b   1.000
_cell.length_c   1.000
_cell.angle_alpha   90.00
_cell.angle_beta   90.00
_cell.angle_gamma   90.00
#
_symmetry.space_group_name_H-M   'P 1'
#
loop_
_entity.id
_entity.type
_entity.pdbx_description
1 polymer ?
#
loop_
_entity_poly.entity_id
_entity_poly.type
_entity_poly.pdbx_seq_one_letter_code
_entity_poly.pdbx_strand_id
1 'polypeptide(L)'
;MRTMKERRMNMRDVRRSLGFWGITLMFVLCIAPHQTLAADEGSSQMLCAFTRALDCDSDSGCSATTVESLDLPEFMKIDLKKNIATGVAPTAMTVNQKVTQIKTIQRLDGLIILQGIELRGWSAVINEQTGKMSLTISDDDEAFVLFGACVTL
;
A
#
# COMPACT_ATOMS: atom_id res chain seq x y z
N MET A 1 15.33 73.72 41.07
CA MET A 1 16.16 72.87 41.96
C MET A 1 15.69 71.42 41.85
N ARG A 2 16.29 70.62 40.95
CA ARG A 2 16.22 69.14 40.94
C ARG A 2 17.40 68.64 40.10
N THR A 3 18.35 68.00 40.77
CA THR A 3 19.63 67.55 40.25
C THR A 3 19.46 66.33 39.34
N MET A 4 19.95 66.40 38.09
CA MET A 4 20.13 65.24 37.21
C MET A 4 21.18 64.32 37.83
N LYS A 5 20.75 63.13 38.25
CA LYS A 5 21.61 62.06 38.77
C LYS A 5 22.00 61.16 37.61
N GLU A 6 23.21 61.35 37.07
CA GLU A 6 23.86 60.44 36.13
C GLU A 6 23.83 59.00 36.69
N ARG A 7 23.04 58.12 36.07
CA ARG A 7 23.18 56.68 36.26
C ARG A 7 24.30 56.20 35.34
N ARG A 8 25.52 56.08 35.88
CA ARG A 8 26.54 55.23 35.26
C ARG A 8 26.00 53.80 35.26
N MET A 9 25.53 53.32 34.11
CA MET A 9 25.18 51.92 33.93
C MET A 9 26.46 51.08 34.02
N ASN A 10 26.46 50.10 34.92
CA ASN A 10 27.60 49.26 35.20
C ASN A 10 27.73 48.23 34.06
N MET A 11 28.90 48.17 33.42
CA MET A 11 29.18 47.32 32.24
C MET A 11 28.99 45.81 32.52
N ARG A 12 28.95 45.42 33.80
CA ARG A 12 28.66 44.03 34.25
C ARG A 12 27.19 43.64 34.07
N ASP A 13 26.27 44.59 34.13
CA ASP A 13 24.82 44.32 33.96
C ASP A 13 24.46 44.12 32.48
N VAL A 14 25.14 44.84 31.59
CA VAL A 14 25.05 44.64 30.13
C VAL A 14 25.53 43.23 29.75
N ARG A 15 26.64 42.76 30.35
CA ARG A 15 27.21 41.44 30.08
C ARG A 15 26.33 40.28 30.59
N ARG A 16 25.54 40.50 31.64
CA ARG A 16 24.55 39.54 32.16
C ARG A 16 23.27 39.49 31.31
N SER A 17 22.82 40.64 30.81
CA SER A 17 21.64 40.74 29.95
C SER A 17 21.86 40.11 28.56
N LEU A 18 23.04 40.29 27.96
CA LEU A 18 23.40 39.66 26.68
C LEU A 18 23.47 38.12 26.75
N GLY A 19 23.91 37.56 27.88
CA GLY A 19 23.94 36.09 28.07
C GLY A 19 22.54 35.48 28.17
N PHE A 20 21.61 36.18 28.83
CA PHE A 20 20.23 35.71 28.98
C PHE A 20 19.45 35.74 27.66
N TRP A 21 19.70 36.74 26.81
CA TRP A 21 19.09 36.88 25.49
C TRP A 21 19.69 35.93 24.44
N GLY A 22 21.00 35.64 24.52
CA GLY A 22 21.64 34.67 23.63
C GLY A 22 21.14 33.24 23.83
N ILE A 23 20.87 32.84 25.07
CA ILE A 23 20.37 31.49 25.40
C ILE A 23 18.90 31.32 25.01
N THR A 24 18.08 32.37 25.13
CA THR A 24 16.67 32.33 24.69
C THR A 24 16.54 32.28 23.17
N LEU A 25 17.42 32.96 22.40
CA LEU A 25 17.41 32.89 20.94
C LEU A 25 17.80 31.50 20.40
N MET A 26 18.68 30.77 21.10
CA MET A 26 19.12 29.42 20.72
C MET A 26 18.02 28.36 20.94
N PHE A 27 17.17 28.51 21.95
CA PHE A 27 16.08 27.57 22.23
C PHE A 27 14.91 27.68 21.24
N VAL A 28 14.68 28.87 20.67
CA VAL A 28 13.59 29.09 19.69
C VAL A 28 13.93 28.48 18.32
N LEU A 29 15.20 28.33 17.97
CA LEU A 29 15.63 27.78 16.68
C LEU A 29 15.48 26.24 16.58
N CYS A 30 15.23 25.54 17.70
CA CYS A 30 15.01 24.09 17.72
C CYS A 30 13.55 23.67 17.53
N ILE A 31 12.60 24.61 17.38
CA ILE A 31 11.18 24.30 17.13
C ILE A 31 10.87 24.35 15.62
N ALA A 32 11.76 23.80 14.79
CA ALA A 32 11.44 23.61 13.38
C ALA A 32 10.31 22.57 13.28
N PRO A 33 9.22 22.84 12.54
CA PRO A 33 8.18 21.86 12.31
C PRO A 33 8.79 20.68 11.56
N HIS A 34 8.87 19.52 12.22
CA HIS A 34 9.17 18.27 11.54
C HIS A 34 8.05 18.04 10.52
N GLN A 35 8.37 18.19 9.24
CA GLN A 35 7.48 17.78 8.18
C GLN A 35 7.44 16.26 8.21
N THR A 36 6.43 15.71 8.88
CA THR A 36 6.06 14.31 8.73
C THR A 36 5.53 14.16 7.32
N LEU A 37 6.38 13.72 6.39
CA LEU A 37 5.92 13.09 5.16
C LEU A 37 5.10 11.88 5.61
N ALA A 38 3.78 12.03 5.61
CA ALA A 38 2.90 10.87 5.62
C ALA A 38 3.29 10.09 4.37
N ALA A 39 3.92 8.92 4.55
CA ALA A 39 3.95 7.94 3.48
C ALA A 39 2.47 7.75 3.11
N ASP A 40 2.13 8.02 1.86
CA ASP A 40 0.81 7.68 1.33
C ASP A 40 0.72 6.16 1.48
N GLU A 41 0.05 5.73 2.54
CA GLU A 41 -0.24 4.33 2.83
C GLU A 41 -1.24 3.92 1.75
N GLY A 42 -0.74 3.71 0.52
CA GLY A 42 -1.52 3.52 -0.69
C GLY A 42 -2.66 2.56 -0.45
N SER A 43 -3.80 2.81 -1.11
CA SER A 43 -5.08 2.21 -0.73
C SER A 43 -4.94 0.72 -0.39
N SER A 44 -5.32 0.39 0.85
CA SER A 44 -5.23 -0.96 1.37
C SER A 44 -6.24 -1.92 0.75
N GLN A 45 -7.17 -1.41 -0.07
CA GLN A 45 -8.18 -2.21 -0.71
C GLN A 45 -8.17 -1.98 -2.22
N MET A 46 -8.29 -3.07 -2.97
CA MET A 46 -8.33 -3.04 -4.42
C MET A 46 -9.49 -3.89 -4.93
N LEU A 47 -10.11 -3.46 -6.02
CA LEU A 47 -11.07 -4.25 -6.78
C LEU A 47 -10.47 -4.58 -8.13
N CYS A 48 -10.35 -5.87 -8.43
CA CYS A 48 -9.74 -6.37 -9.66
C CYS A 48 -10.78 -7.07 -10.53
N ALA A 49 -10.65 -6.93 -11.84
CA ALA A 49 -11.43 -7.65 -12.83
C ALA A 49 -10.51 -8.37 -13.81
N PHE A 50 -10.90 -9.58 -14.22
CA PHE A 50 -10.16 -10.38 -15.20
C PHE A 50 -10.58 -10.03 -16.63
N THR A 51 -9.60 -9.90 -17.51
CA THR A 51 -9.81 -9.56 -18.94
C THR A 51 -9.46 -10.71 -19.87
N ARG A 52 -8.65 -11.66 -19.41
CA ARG A 52 -8.20 -12.81 -20.21
C ARG A 52 -7.83 -13.97 -19.29
N ALA A 53 -8.10 -15.19 -19.73
CA ALA A 53 -7.69 -16.42 -19.07
C ALA A 53 -7.06 -17.40 -20.07
N LEU A 54 -6.10 -18.17 -19.58
CA LEU A 54 -5.55 -19.33 -20.25
C LEU A 54 -5.67 -20.53 -19.31
N ASP A 55 -5.99 -21.66 -19.93
CA ASP A 55 -5.98 -23.00 -19.33
C ASP A 55 -4.78 -23.76 -19.91
N CYS A 56 -3.93 -24.28 -19.05
CA CYS A 56 -2.66 -24.89 -19.40
C CYS A 56 -2.54 -26.28 -18.76
N ASP A 57 -2.22 -27.27 -19.57
CA ASP A 57 -1.89 -28.62 -19.12
C ASP A 57 -0.59 -29.12 -19.76
N SER A 58 -0.06 -30.22 -19.24
CA SER A 58 1.23 -30.78 -19.67
C SER A 58 1.20 -31.43 -21.06
N ASP A 59 0.04 -31.87 -21.53
CA ASP A 59 -0.14 -32.62 -22.78
C ASP A 59 -0.39 -31.70 -23.98
N SER A 60 -1.24 -30.68 -23.80
CA SER A 60 -1.80 -29.83 -24.85
C SER A 60 -1.25 -28.40 -24.83
N GLY A 61 -0.55 -28.02 -23.77
CA GLY A 61 -0.03 -26.67 -23.56
C GLY A 61 -1.13 -25.70 -23.14
N CYS A 62 -0.97 -24.41 -23.46
CA CYS A 62 -1.91 -23.37 -23.05
C CYS A 62 -2.91 -23.00 -24.15
N SER A 63 -4.19 -23.00 -23.81
CA SER A 63 -5.28 -22.55 -24.67
C SER A 63 -6.05 -21.38 -24.07
N ALA A 64 -6.64 -20.52 -24.91
CA ALA A 64 -7.43 -19.39 -24.43
C ALA A 64 -8.80 -19.88 -23.94
N THR A 65 -9.21 -19.41 -22.76
CA THR A 65 -10.48 -19.77 -22.13
C THR A 65 -11.21 -18.53 -21.59
N THR A 66 -12.41 -18.71 -21.04
CA THR A 66 -13.19 -17.63 -20.40
C THR A 66 -13.17 -17.74 -18.89
N VAL A 67 -13.23 -16.59 -18.21
CA VAL A 67 -13.30 -16.53 -16.73
C VAL A 67 -14.52 -17.29 -16.21
N GLU A 68 -15.64 -17.19 -16.92
CA GLU A 68 -16.89 -17.90 -16.60
C GLU A 68 -16.73 -19.42 -16.69
N SER A 69 -16.05 -19.93 -17.72
CA SER A 69 -15.83 -21.37 -17.87
C SER A 69 -14.93 -21.97 -16.79
N LEU A 70 -14.13 -21.14 -16.12
CA LEU A 70 -13.28 -21.55 -15.00
C LEU A 70 -13.97 -21.46 -13.62
N ASP A 71 -15.29 -21.15 -13.57
CA ASP A 71 -16.03 -20.91 -12.31
C ASP A 71 -15.36 -19.86 -11.42
N LEU A 72 -14.73 -18.86 -12.05
CA LEU A 72 -14.06 -17.76 -11.34
C LEU A 72 -15.03 -16.59 -11.14
N PRO A 73 -14.90 -15.87 -10.01
CA PRO A 73 -15.69 -14.67 -9.77
C PRO A 73 -15.33 -13.58 -10.79
N GLU A 74 -16.32 -12.78 -11.18
CA GLU A 74 -16.12 -11.67 -12.12
C GLU A 74 -15.17 -10.61 -11.54
N PHE A 75 -15.27 -10.37 -10.23
CA PHE A 75 -14.40 -9.46 -9.51
C PHE A 75 -13.69 -10.14 -8.35
N MET A 76 -12.50 -9.66 -8.05
CA MET A 76 -11.74 -10.05 -6.88
C MET A 76 -11.43 -8.81 -6.06
N LYS A 77 -11.93 -8.76 -4.81
CA LYS A 77 -11.57 -7.72 -3.86
C LYS A 77 -10.36 -8.16 -3.05
N ILE A 78 -9.31 -7.36 -3.02
CA ILE A 78 -8.09 -7.61 -2.25
C ILE A 78 -8.06 -6.62 -1.08
N ASP A 79 -7.83 -7.12 0.12
CA ASP A 79 -7.59 -6.31 1.31
C ASP A 79 -6.19 -6.62 1.83
N LEU A 80 -5.25 -5.72 1.55
CA LEU A 80 -3.83 -5.84 1.88
C LEU A 80 -3.56 -5.70 3.37
N LYS A 81 -4.47 -5.07 4.13
CA LYS A 81 -4.33 -4.94 5.60
C LYS A 81 -4.81 -6.22 6.30
N LYS A 82 -5.86 -6.83 5.75
CA LYS A 82 -6.42 -8.08 6.28
C LYS A 82 -5.78 -9.33 5.70
N ASN A 83 -4.91 -9.20 4.70
CA ASN A 83 -4.29 -10.31 3.99
C ASN A 83 -5.33 -11.30 3.44
N ILE A 84 -6.37 -10.79 2.79
CA ILE A 84 -7.42 -11.61 2.17
C ILE A 84 -7.72 -11.16 0.75
N ALA A 85 -8.05 -12.12 -0.10
CA ALA A 85 -8.72 -11.87 -1.37
C ALA A 85 -10.12 -12.51 -1.34
N THR A 86 -11.10 -11.85 -1.92
CA THR A 86 -12.51 -12.27 -1.90
C THR A 86 -13.08 -12.23 -3.30
N GLY A 87 -13.59 -13.35 -3.77
CA GLY A 87 -14.39 -13.42 -4.98
C GLY A 87 -15.74 -12.71 -4.80
N VAL A 88 -16.09 -11.84 -5.74
CA VAL A 88 -17.33 -11.07 -5.76
C VAL A 88 -18.05 -11.32 -7.09
N ALA A 89 -19.28 -11.81 -7.02
CA ALA A 89 -20.20 -11.89 -8.15
C ALA A 89 -21.14 -10.66 -8.15
N PRO A 90 -21.61 -10.17 -9.32
CA PRO A 90 -22.50 -9.01 -9.41
C PRO A 90 -23.85 -9.23 -8.73
N THR A 91 -24.35 -10.47 -8.75
CA THR A 91 -25.62 -10.85 -8.15
C THR A 91 -25.37 -11.53 -6.81
N ALA A 92 -25.90 -10.93 -5.73
CA ALA A 92 -25.80 -11.43 -4.36
C ALA A 92 -26.52 -12.77 -4.11
N MET A 93 -26.98 -13.45 -5.16
CA MET A 93 -27.67 -14.72 -5.06
C MET A 93 -26.69 -15.84 -5.39
N THR A 94 -26.31 -16.58 -4.34
CA THR A 94 -25.88 -17.99 -4.42
C THR A 94 -24.49 -18.33 -4.93
N VAL A 95 -23.51 -17.43 -4.88
CA VAL A 95 -22.09 -17.86 -4.89
C VAL A 95 -21.51 -17.59 -3.52
N ASN A 96 -21.19 -18.66 -2.78
CA ASN A 96 -20.40 -18.56 -1.55
C ASN A 96 -19.21 -17.64 -1.86
N GLN A 97 -19.14 -16.47 -1.21
CA GLN A 97 -18.00 -15.56 -1.38
C GLN A 97 -16.74 -16.33 -0.99
N LYS A 98 -16.00 -16.82 -2.00
CA LYS A 98 -14.76 -17.56 -1.79
C LYS A 98 -13.74 -16.55 -1.27
N VAL A 99 -13.44 -16.63 0.02
CA VAL A 99 -12.38 -15.85 0.67
C VAL A 99 -11.15 -16.74 0.74
N THR A 100 -10.03 -16.23 0.22
CA THR A 100 -8.72 -16.88 0.33
C THR A 100 -7.78 -16.03 1.18
N GLN A 101 -6.93 -16.69 1.96
CA GLN A 101 -5.87 -16.01 2.70
C GLN A 101 -4.67 -15.73 1.80
N ILE A 102 -4.16 -14.50 1.89
CA ILE A 102 -2.89 -14.11 1.32
C ILE A 102 -1.81 -14.43 2.34
N LYS A 103 -0.92 -15.37 2.01
CA LYS A 103 0.16 -15.79 2.92
C LYS A 103 1.33 -14.81 2.91
N THR A 104 1.61 -14.23 1.76
CA THR A 104 2.72 -13.31 1.57
C THR A 104 2.28 -12.12 0.73
N ILE A 105 2.63 -10.93 1.21
CA ILE A 105 2.53 -9.67 0.48
C ILE A 105 3.94 -9.08 0.44
N GLN A 106 4.48 -8.90 -0.75
CA GLN A 106 5.75 -8.22 -0.97
C GLN A 106 5.55 -7.04 -1.89
N ARG A 107 6.37 -6.00 -1.70
CA ARG A 107 6.47 -4.88 -2.63
C ARG A 107 7.89 -4.83 -3.18
N LEU A 108 8.02 -4.78 -4.49
CA LEU A 108 9.30 -4.67 -5.19
C LEU A 108 9.09 -3.86 -6.47
N ASP A 109 9.85 -2.78 -6.64
CA ASP A 109 9.89 -1.97 -7.87
C ASP A 109 8.50 -1.51 -8.39
N GLY A 110 7.62 -1.08 -7.48
CA GLY A 110 6.27 -0.63 -7.81
C GLY A 110 5.30 -1.77 -8.18
N LEU A 111 5.65 -3.00 -7.82
CA LEU A 111 4.81 -4.18 -7.95
C LEU A 111 4.40 -4.67 -6.56
N ILE A 112 3.13 -5.01 -6.40
CA ILE A 112 2.61 -5.80 -5.28
C ILE A 112 2.60 -7.26 -5.73
N ILE A 113 3.33 -8.10 -5.01
CA ILE A 113 3.40 -9.53 -5.23
C ILE A 113 2.63 -10.22 -4.10
N LEU A 114 1.60 -10.96 -4.47
CA LEU A 114 0.70 -11.67 -3.57
C LEU A 114 0.87 -13.16 -3.81
N GLN A 115 0.93 -13.95 -2.73
CA GLN A 115 1.00 -15.40 -2.82
C GLN A 115 0.14 -16.05 -1.74
N GLY A 116 -0.42 -17.20 -2.07
CA GLY A 116 -1.22 -17.99 -1.15
C GLY A 116 -1.34 -19.44 -1.59
N ILE A 117 -1.96 -20.23 -0.72
CA ILE A 117 -2.21 -21.65 -0.94
C ILE A 117 -3.60 -21.92 -0.37
N GLU A 118 -4.45 -22.56 -1.16
CA GLU A 118 -5.72 -23.15 -0.73
C GLU A 118 -5.74 -24.63 -1.12
N LEU A 119 -6.58 -25.03 -2.09
CA LEU A 119 -6.45 -26.32 -2.78
C LEU A 119 -5.28 -26.33 -3.76
N ARG A 120 -4.95 -25.15 -4.33
CA ARG A 120 -3.86 -24.93 -5.30
C ARG A 120 -2.96 -23.81 -4.82
N GLY A 121 -1.72 -23.83 -5.29
CA GLY A 121 -0.80 -22.70 -5.13
C GLY A 121 -1.21 -21.56 -6.07
N TRP A 122 -1.10 -20.32 -5.61
CA TRP A 122 -1.38 -19.17 -6.45
C TRP A 122 -0.44 -18.00 -6.19
N SER A 123 -0.19 -17.22 -7.24
CA SER A 123 0.56 -15.97 -7.16
C SER A 123 -0.03 -14.92 -8.08
N ALA A 124 -0.21 -13.71 -7.55
CA ALA A 124 -0.61 -12.55 -8.32
C ALA A 124 0.45 -11.44 -8.24
N VAL A 125 0.58 -10.70 -9.32
CA VAL A 125 1.42 -9.50 -9.40
C VAL A 125 0.56 -8.35 -9.90
N ILE A 126 0.57 -7.24 -9.18
CA ILE A 126 -0.17 -6.02 -9.51
C ILE A 126 0.83 -4.88 -9.64
N ASN A 127 0.81 -4.17 -10.77
CA ASN A 127 1.60 -2.96 -10.93
C ASN A 127 0.86 -1.77 -10.28
N GLU A 128 1.48 -1.14 -9.28
CA GLU A 128 0.84 -0.10 -8.46
C GLU A 128 0.49 1.17 -9.26
N GLN A 129 1.23 1.46 -10.34
CA GLN A 129 1.00 2.67 -11.15
C GLN A 129 -0.09 2.48 -12.20
N THR A 130 -0.15 1.30 -12.83
CA THR A 130 -1.04 1.04 -13.97
C THR A 130 -2.27 0.23 -13.60
N GLY A 131 -2.27 -0.40 -12.42
CA GLY A 131 -3.30 -1.34 -11.99
C GLY A 131 -3.27 -2.67 -12.74
N LYS A 132 -2.40 -2.88 -13.72
CA LYS A 132 -2.32 -4.14 -14.47
C LYS A 132 -1.97 -5.30 -13.55
N MET A 133 -2.70 -6.39 -13.70
CA MET A 133 -2.57 -7.59 -12.88
C MET A 133 -2.30 -8.82 -13.74
N SER A 134 -1.45 -9.70 -13.23
CA SER A 134 -1.35 -11.10 -13.65
C SER A 134 -1.58 -12.00 -12.44
N LEU A 135 -2.30 -13.10 -12.61
CA LEU A 135 -2.56 -14.11 -11.60
C LEU A 135 -2.27 -15.47 -12.21
N THR A 136 -1.60 -16.32 -11.44
CA THR A 136 -1.34 -17.71 -11.79
C THR A 136 -1.86 -18.60 -10.68
N ILE A 137 -2.48 -19.71 -11.07
CA ILE A 137 -2.93 -20.76 -10.17
C ILE A 137 -2.32 -22.05 -10.71
N SER A 138 -1.63 -22.80 -9.87
CA SER A 138 -0.91 -24.01 -10.28
C SER A 138 -1.31 -25.18 -9.40
N ASP A 139 -1.59 -26.30 -10.06
CA ASP A 139 -1.70 -27.64 -9.49
C ASP A 139 -0.52 -28.51 -9.98
N ASP A 140 -0.56 -29.81 -9.73
CA ASP A 140 0.48 -30.77 -10.14
C ASP A 140 0.57 -31.02 -11.65
N ASP A 141 -0.54 -30.92 -12.39
CA ASP A 141 -0.61 -31.15 -13.85
C ASP A 141 -1.41 -30.09 -14.64
N GLU A 142 -1.99 -29.11 -13.94
CA GLU A 142 -2.85 -28.07 -14.52
C GLU A 142 -2.46 -26.69 -13.99
N ALA A 143 -2.52 -25.67 -14.83
CA ALA A 143 -2.30 -24.29 -14.43
C ALA A 143 -3.22 -23.32 -15.16
N PHE A 144 -3.65 -22.29 -14.45
CA PHE A 144 -4.39 -21.18 -15.03
C PHE A 144 -3.53 -19.92 -15.01
N VAL A 145 -3.56 -19.17 -16.12
CA VAL A 145 -2.93 -17.85 -16.23
C VAL A 145 -3.99 -16.82 -16.56
N LEU A 146 -4.15 -15.86 -15.66
CA LEU A 146 -5.17 -14.81 -15.74
C LEU A 146 -4.53 -13.44 -15.83
N PHE A 147 -5.09 -12.60 -16.67
CA PHE A 147 -4.71 -11.19 -16.79
C PHE A 147 -5.90 -10.31 -16.47
N GLY A 148 -5.64 -9.16 -15.88
CA GLY A 148 -6.68 -8.23 -15.48
C GLY A 148 -6.16 -6.85 -15.11
N ALA A 149 -7.02 -6.08 -14.48
CA ALA A 149 -6.69 -4.78 -13.93
C ALA A 149 -7.38 -4.56 -12.59
N CYS A 150 -6.74 -3.78 -11.73
CA CYS A 150 -7.21 -3.42 -10.41
C CYS A 150 -7.38 -1.90 -10.31
N VAL A 151 -8.39 -1.49 -9.55
CA VAL A 151 -8.57 -0.12 -9.10
C VAL A 151 -8.51 -0.08 -7.57
N THR A 152 -7.94 0.98 -7.02
CA THR A 152 -7.96 1.22 -5.58
C THR A 152 -9.37 1.61 -5.13
N LEU A 153 -9.80 1.10 -3.98
CA LEU A 153 -11.05 1.48 -3.32
C LEU A 153 -10.83 2.58 -2.28
#